data_AF-A0A1I2YBV6-F1
#
_entry.id   AF-A0A1I2YBV6-F1
#
_cell.length_a   1.000
_cell.length_b   1.000
_cell.length_c   1.000
_cell.angle_alpha   90.00
_cell.angle_beta   90.00
_cell.angle_gamma   90.00
#
_symmetry.space_group_name_H-M   'P 1'
#
loop_
_entity.id
_entity.type
_entity.pdbx_description
1 polymer ?
#
loop_
_entity_poly.entity_id
_entity_poly.type
_entity_poly.pdbx_seq_one_letter_code
_entity_poly.pdbx_strand_id
1 'polypeptide(L)'
;MFQGTGSILNPTVVAALVAAVVAMLARPVDDWLNRRRARILRVERVSDVQRALLAEIRAHVVALESQRLDAEGAAALLARLRESGRFPFIPTQANDRIFTAIIEEVHILPADVIDPVVTYYRQLSIMASFAEAMRDEAEKDQARAVEMFADYLELTESALESGQEAVRLLMTSVFFGEAALRQMLERESAAALAARQAQIAGLARSLPGELVELRQRLNKRSSDRSDL
;
A
#
# COMPACT_ATOMS: atom_id res chain seq x y z
N MET A 1 -34.42 58.51 39.99
CA MET A 1 -33.22 59.32 40.24
C MET A 1 -32.14 58.36 40.73
N PHE A 2 -31.29 57.85 39.84
CA PHE A 2 -30.31 56.80 40.16
C PHE A 2 -29.10 57.41 40.85
N GLN A 3 -28.86 57.02 42.12
CA GLN A 3 -27.62 57.29 42.83
C GLN A 3 -26.58 56.25 42.45
N GLY A 4 -25.44 56.72 41.94
CA GLY A 4 -24.25 55.92 41.71
C GLY A 4 -23.08 56.50 42.49
N THR A 5 -22.34 55.61 43.15
CA THR A 5 -20.88 55.63 43.30
C THR A 5 -20.45 54.26 43.82
N GLY A 6 -20.41 53.27 42.93
CA GLY A 6 -19.79 51.98 43.22
C GLY A 6 -18.30 52.18 43.47
N SER A 7 -17.88 52.04 44.72
CA SER A 7 -16.47 52.13 45.10
C SER A 7 -15.67 51.05 44.36
N ILE A 8 -14.74 51.50 43.53
CA ILE A 8 -13.71 50.70 42.84
C ILE A 8 -12.78 49.94 43.81
N LEU A 9 -12.97 50.10 45.13
CA LEU A 9 -12.27 49.40 46.21
C LEU A 9 -13.09 48.23 46.80
N ASN A 10 -14.10 47.72 46.09
CA ASN A 10 -14.78 46.49 46.51
C ASN A 10 -13.83 45.29 46.32
N PRO A 11 -13.51 44.52 47.37
CA PRO A 11 -12.57 43.39 47.30
C PRO A 11 -12.97 42.33 46.26
N THR A 12 -14.26 42.16 45.99
CA THR A 12 -14.74 41.23 44.96
C THR A 12 -14.41 41.70 43.54
N VAL A 13 -14.47 43.02 43.29
CA VAL A 13 -14.13 43.62 41.99
C VAL A 13 -12.63 43.52 41.74
N VAL A 14 -11.82 43.79 42.77
CA VAL A 14 -10.36 43.64 42.70
C VAL A 14 -9.96 42.18 42.49
N ALA A 15 -10.58 41.24 43.21
CA ALA A 15 -10.33 39.81 43.04
C ALA A 15 -10.71 39.31 41.63
N ALA A 16 -11.86 39.74 41.09
CA ALA A 16 -12.28 39.40 39.73
C ALA A 16 -11.32 39.97 38.67
N LEU A 17 -10.80 41.18 38.89
CA LEU A 17 -9.87 41.83 37.97
C LEU A 17 -8.48 41.15 37.99
N VAL A 18 -7.98 40.79 39.18
CA VAL A 18 -6.76 40.00 39.33
C VAL A 18 -6.93 38.62 38.68
N ALA A 19 -8.05 37.93 38.94
CA ALA A 19 -8.34 36.64 38.32
C ALA A 19 -8.42 36.74 36.78
N ALA A 20 -9.04 37.79 36.24
CA ALA A 20 -9.13 38.02 34.80
C ALA A 20 -7.75 38.28 34.16
N VAL A 21 -6.88 39.06 34.82
CA VAL A 21 -5.51 39.31 34.36
C VAL A 21 -4.68 38.03 34.40
N VAL A 22 -4.75 37.27 35.48
CA VAL A 22 -4.06 35.97 35.61
C VAL A 22 -4.54 34.99 34.52
N ALA A 23 -5.85 34.88 34.31
CA ALA A 23 -6.43 34.02 33.27
C ALA A 23 -6.03 34.46 31.86
N MET A 24 -6.00 35.77 31.58
CA MET A 24 -5.58 36.32 30.30
C MET A 24 -4.11 36.05 29.99
N LEU A 25 -3.25 36.09 31.01
CA LEU A 25 -1.81 35.81 30.86
C LEU A 25 -1.49 34.31 30.82
N ALA A 26 -2.27 33.46 31.49
CA ALA A 26 -2.06 32.00 31.51
C ALA A 26 -2.53 31.30 30.22
N ARG A 27 -3.68 31.73 29.65
CA ARG A 27 -4.27 31.12 28.45
C ARG A 27 -3.30 30.96 27.24
N PRO A 28 -2.50 31.97 26.83
CA PRO A 28 -1.58 31.79 25.71
C PRO A 28 -0.47 30.76 25.97
N VAL A 29 -0.04 30.60 27.23
CA VAL A 29 0.95 29.58 27.63
C VAL A 29 0.33 28.19 27.59
N ASP A 30 -0.89 28.04 28.11
CA ASP A 30 -1.64 26.78 28.06
C ASP A 30 -1.96 26.38 26.62
N ASP A 31 -2.39 27.33 25.78
CA ASP A 31 -2.64 27.09 24.35
C ASP A 31 -1.36 26.67 23.63
N TRP A 32 -0.21 27.26 23.96
CA TRP A 32 1.09 26.88 23.39
C TRP A 32 1.53 25.48 23.83
N LEU A 33 1.42 25.18 25.13
CA LEU A 33 1.72 23.85 25.68
C LEU A 33 0.81 22.77 25.10
N ASN A 34 -0.49 23.06 24.99
CA ASN A 34 -1.47 22.15 24.40
C ASN A 34 -1.20 21.90 22.92
N ARG A 35 -0.82 22.93 22.15
CA ARG A 35 -0.38 22.77 20.75
C ARG A 35 0.88 21.92 20.64
N ARG A 36 1.85 22.10 21.55
CA ARG A 36 3.09 21.31 21.55
C ARG A 36 2.82 19.85 21.89
N ARG A 37 2.03 19.57 22.92
CA ARG A 37 1.60 18.22 23.29
C ARG A 37 0.80 17.56 22.18
N ALA A 38 -0.14 18.27 21.56
CA ALA A 38 -0.92 17.76 20.45
C ALA A 38 -0.05 17.36 19.25
N ARG A 39 1.02 18.11 18.96
CA ARG A 39 1.98 17.73 17.91
C ARG A 39 2.76 16.47 18.27
N ILE A 40 3.24 16.35 19.51
CA ILE A 40 3.98 15.16 19.99
C ILE A 40 3.08 13.92 19.90
N LEU A 41 1.87 14.01 20.45
CA LEU A 41 0.89 12.91 20.41
C LEU A 41 0.53 12.49 18.98
N ARG A 42 0.45 13.45 18.04
CA ARG A 42 0.24 13.12 16.62
C ARG A 42 1.40 12.33 16.03
N VAL A 43 2.64 12.74 16.31
CA VAL A 43 3.83 12.04 15.81
C VAL A 43 3.95 10.64 16.39
N GLU A 44 3.72 10.49 17.70
CA GLU A 44 3.68 9.18 18.37
C GLU A 44 2.60 8.28 17.77
N ARG A 45 1.39 8.81 17.61
CA ARG A 45 0.27 8.08 17.00
C ARG A 45 0.59 7.58 15.60
N VAL A 46 1.15 8.43 14.74
CA VAL A 46 1.54 8.02 13.37
C VAL A 46 2.58 6.90 13.43
N SER A 47 3.59 7.04 14.29
CA SER A 47 4.63 6.01 14.44
C SER A 47 4.07 4.67 14.93
N ASP A 48 3.17 4.69 15.90
CA ASP A 48 2.55 3.49 16.45
C ASP A 48 1.66 2.78 15.41
N VAL A 49 0.88 3.56 14.65
CA VAL A 49 0.05 3.02 13.56
C VAL A 49 0.92 2.40 12.47
N GLN A 50 1.99 3.07 12.04
CA GLN A 50 2.91 2.52 11.04
C GLN A 50 3.59 1.23 11.53
N ARG A 51 3.98 1.16 12.80
CA ARG A 51 4.57 -0.06 13.40
C ARG A 51 3.56 -1.20 13.49
N ALA A 52 2.32 -0.90 13.87
CA ALA A 52 1.25 -1.88 13.94
C ALA A 52 0.92 -2.45 12.54
N LEU A 53 0.79 -1.58 11.53
CA LEU A 53 0.62 -2.00 10.13
C LEU A 53 1.81 -2.82 9.64
N LEU A 54 3.04 -2.37 9.91
CA LEU A 54 4.24 -3.11 9.53
C LEU A 54 4.24 -4.52 10.14
N ALA A 55 3.86 -4.66 11.40
CA ALA A 55 3.79 -5.95 12.06
C ALA A 55 2.71 -6.86 11.44
N GLU A 56 1.52 -6.33 11.18
CA GLU A 56 0.41 -7.06 10.55
C GLU A 56 0.76 -7.55 9.14
N ILE A 57 1.18 -6.63 8.27
CA ILE A 57 1.54 -6.94 6.87
C ILE A 57 2.70 -7.93 6.83
N ARG A 58 3.76 -7.70 7.63
CA ARG A 58 4.92 -8.60 7.65
C ARG A 58 4.56 -9.99 8.13
N ALA A 59 3.70 -10.13 9.14
CA ALA A 59 3.28 -11.44 9.62
C ALA A 59 2.58 -12.23 8.50
N HIS A 60 1.72 -11.58 7.73
CA HIS A 60 1.05 -12.23 6.61
C HIS A 60 2.00 -12.49 5.42
N VAL A 61 2.90 -11.56 5.08
CA VAL A 61 3.93 -11.77 4.03
C VAL A 61 4.77 -13.01 4.34
N VAL A 62 5.25 -13.18 5.58
CA VAL A 62 6.02 -14.37 5.98
C VAL A 62 5.19 -15.65 5.81
N ALA A 63 3.89 -15.59 6.12
CA ALA A 63 2.99 -16.73 5.91
C ALA A 63 2.83 -17.06 4.42
N LEU A 64 2.70 -16.07 3.54
CA LEU A 64 2.64 -16.25 2.09
C LEU A 64 3.94 -16.82 1.53
N GLU A 65 5.10 -16.30 1.95
CA GLU A 65 6.42 -16.80 1.55
C GLU A 65 6.61 -18.27 1.93
N SER A 66 6.14 -18.68 3.11
CA SER A 66 6.23 -20.08 3.57
C SER A 66 5.36 -21.05 2.76
N GLN A 67 4.31 -20.54 2.11
CA GLN A 67 3.37 -21.30 1.28
C GLN A 67 3.71 -21.23 -0.20
N ARG A 68 4.74 -20.46 -0.57
CA ARG A 68 5.09 -20.22 -1.96
C ARG A 68 5.54 -21.52 -2.63
N LEU A 69 4.94 -21.83 -3.77
CA LEU A 69 5.32 -22.94 -4.62
C LEU A 69 6.12 -22.40 -5.81
N ASP A 70 7.12 -23.14 -6.25
CA ASP A 70 7.73 -22.89 -7.55
C ASP A 70 6.79 -23.33 -8.68
N ALA A 71 7.12 -22.97 -9.92
CA ALA A 71 6.28 -23.27 -11.09
C ALA A 71 6.06 -24.79 -11.26
N GLU A 72 7.08 -25.60 -10.97
CA GLU A 72 6.99 -27.06 -11.03
C GLU A 72 6.09 -27.62 -9.91
N GLY A 73 6.24 -27.13 -8.67
CA GLY A 73 5.42 -27.51 -7.54
C GLY A 73 3.95 -27.13 -7.70
N ALA A 74 3.67 -25.94 -8.23
CA ALA A 74 2.32 -25.48 -8.56
C ALA A 74 1.68 -26.37 -9.64
N ALA A 75 2.42 -26.67 -10.72
CA ALA A 75 1.94 -27.56 -11.78
C ALA A 75 1.66 -28.98 -11.27
N ALA A 76 2.55 -29.53 -10.42
CA ALA A 76 2.38 -30.84 -9.81
C ALA A 76 1.16 -30.88 -8.86
N LEU A 77 0.93 -29.83 -8.09
CA LEU A 77 -0.25 -29.72 -7.23
C LEU A 77 -1.54 -29.69 -8.06
N LEU A 78 -1.61 -28.87 -9.11
CA LEU A 78 -2.77 -28.78 -10.00
C LEU A 78 -3.05 -30.11 -10.70
N ALA A 79 -2.02 -30.82 -11.17
CA ALA A 79 -2.19 -32.14 -11.77
C ALA A 79 -2.82 -33.13 -10.78
N ARG A 80 -2.33 -33.17 -9.53
CA ARG A 80 -2.90 -34.03 -8.47
C ARG A 80 -4.34 -33.66 -8.13
N LEU A 81 -4.68 -32.37 -8.10
CA LEU A 81 -6.06 -31.91 -7.83
C LEU A 81 -7.00 -32.32 -8.96
N ARG A 82 -6.59 -32.17 -10.22
CA ARG A 82 -7.34 -32.63 -11.40
C ARG A 82 -7.57 -34.13 -11.39
N GLU A 83 -6.54 -34.92 -11.09
CA GLU A 83 -6.63 -36.39 -11.01
C GLU A 83 -7.51 -36.86 -9.85
N SER A 84 -7.39 -36.21 -8.69
CA SER A 84 -8.16 -36.59 -7.50
C SER A 84 -9.61 -36.12 -7.53
N GLY A 85 -9.94 -35.19 -8.45
CA GLY A 85 -11.25 -34.57 -8.56
C GLY A 85 -11.71 -33.94 -7.26
N ARG A 86 -10.78 -33.38 -6.46
CA ARG A 86 -11.05 -32.77 -5.16
C ARG A 86 -10.54 -31.34 -5.11
N PHE A 87 -11.39 -30.43 -4.64
CA PHE A 87 -11.02 -29.04 -4.39
C PHE A 87 -10.24 -28.89 -3.07
N PRO A 88 -9.11 -28.14 -3.02
CA PRO A 88 -8.34 -27.96 -1.80
C PRO A 88 -9.09 -27.07 -0.80
N PHE A 89 -8.87 -27.30 0.49
CA PHE A 89 -9.39 -26.41 1.53
C PHE A 89 -8.60 -25.08 1.53
N ILE A 90 -9.30 -23.97 1.33
CA ILE A 90 -8.73 -22.63 1.42
C ILE A 90 -9.20 -21.99 2.74
N PRO A 91 -8.30 -21.76 3.70
CA PRO A 91 -8.67 -21.12 4.95
C PRO A 91 -9.07 -19.66 4.71
N THR A 92 -10.15 -19.22 5.35
CA THR A 92 -10.48 -17.80 5.43
C THR A 92 -9.44 -17.11 6.31
N GLN A 93 -8.68 -16.18 5.74
CA GLN A 93 -7.67 -15.43 6.48
C GLN A 93 -8.18 -14.02 6.76
N ALA A 94 -8.32 -13.67 8.04
CA ALA A 94 -8.67 -12.32 8.50
C ALA A 94 -7.39 -11.63 9.03
N ASN A 95 -6.60 -11.10 8.11
CA ASN A 95 -5.28 -10.50 8.39
C ASN A 95 -5.26 -8.97 8.23
N ASP A 96 -6.41 -8.31 8.44
CA ASP A 96 -6.62 -6.88 8.20
C ASP A 96 -7.11 -6.11 9.44
N ARG A 97 -6.95 -6.68 10.65
CA ARG A 97 -7.51 -6.12 11.90
C ARG A 97 -7.02 -4.71 12.18
N ILE A 98 -5.71 -4.46 12.06
CA ILE A 98 -5.14 -3.13 12.29
C ILE A 98 -5.61 -2.19 11.20
N PHE A 99 -5.54 -2.62 9.93
CA PHE A 99 -5.97 -1.77 8.81
C PHE A 99 -7.44 -1.36 8.89
N THR A 100 -8.35 -2.29 9.17
CA THR A 100 -9.78 -1.99 9.36
C THR A 100 -9.99 -0.99 10.50
N ALA A 101 -9.22 -1.10 11.58
CA ALA A 101 -9.34 -0.18 12.72
C ALA A 101 -8.89 1.25 12.41
N ILE A 102 -8.04 1.45 11.40
CA ILE A 102 -7.46 2.77 11.08
C ILE A 102 -7.92 3.34 9.74
N ILE A 103 -8.79 2.65 8.99
CA ILE A 103 -9.11 3.03 7.60
C ILE A 103 -9.68 4.45 7.48
N GLU A 104 -10.52 4.87 8.44
CA GLU A 104 -11.09 6.22 8.49
C GLU A 104 -10.01 7.30 8.72
N GLU A 105 -8.89 6.88 9.29
CA GLU A 105 -7.75 7.72 9.65
C GLU A 105 -6.52 7.42 8.78
N VAL A 106 -6.66 6.70 7.67
CA VAL A 106 -5.53 6.33 6.79
C VAL A 106 -4.74 7.55 6.30
N HIS A 107 -5.40 8.71 6.22
CA HIS A 107 -4.82 10.01 5.87
C HIS A 107 -3.75 10.52 6.86
N ILE A 108 -3.61 9.92 8.04
CA ILE A 108 -2.53 10.24 8.98
C ILE A 108 -1.20 9.62 8.57
N LEU A 109 -1.22 8.61 7.71
CA LEU A 109 -0.01 7.98 7.19
C LEU A 109 0.71 8.92 6.21
N PRO A 110 2.03 8.77 6.04
CA PRO A 110 2.75 9.48 4.99
C PRO A 110 2.19 9.14 3.61
N ALA A 111 2.07 10.14 2.72
CA ALA A 111 1.48 9.97 1.39
C ALA A 111 2.12 8.81 0.60
N ASP A 112 3.44 8.71 0.65
CA ASP A 112 4.22 7.68 -0.05
C ASP A 112 4.01 6.25 0.51
N VAL A 113 3.33 6.11 1.65
CA VAL A 113 3.02 4.83 2.32
C VAL A 113 1.56 4.43 2.15
N ILE A 114 0.65 5.40 1.99
CA ILE A 114 -0.79 5.15 1.87
C ILE A 114 -1.06 4.19 0.70
N ASP A 115 -0.57 4.51 -0.49
CA ASP A 115 -0.86 3.75 -1.71
C ASP A 115 -0.38 2.29 -1.63
N PRO A 116 0.87 1.99 -1.23
CA PRO A 116 1.32 0.61 -1.02
C PRO A 116 0.48 -0.18 0.00
N VAL A 117 0.15 0.44 1.13
CA VAL A 117 -0.66 -0.21 2.18
C VAL A 117 -2.06 -0.51 1.66
N VAL A 118 -2.72 0.46 1.03
CA VAL A 118 -4.06 0.31 0.47
C VAL A 118 -4.06 -0.73 -0.66
N THR A 119 -3.03 -0.72 -1.51
CA THR A 119 -2.87 -1.68 -2.61
C THR A 119 -2.80 -3.10 -2.08
N TYR A 120 -1.98 -3.33 -1.04
CA TYR A 120 -1.88 -4.62 -0.40
C TYR A 120 -3.22 -5.13 0.15
N TYR A 121 -3.92 -4.33 0.97
CA TYR A 121 -5.21 -4.75 1.52
C TYR A 121 -6.31 -4.91 0.46
N ARG A 122 -6.24 -4.14 -0.63
CA ARG A 122 -7.10 -4.36 -1.80
C ARG A 122 -6.86 -5.74 -2.42
N GLN A 123 -5.61 -6.18 -2.54
CA GLN A 123 -5.32 -7.53 -3.03
C GLN A 123 -5.91 -8.61 -2.11
N LEU A 124 -5.81 -8.44 -0.79
CA LEU A 124 -6.42 -9.36 0.16
C LEU A 124 -7.95 -9.43 0.01
N SER A 125 -8.60 -8.29 -0.19
CA SER A 125 -10.05 -8.24 -0.43
C SER A 125 -10.45 -8.97 -1.73
N ILE A 126 -9.68 -8.78 -2.81
CA ILE A 126 -9.88 -9.48 -4.08
C ILE A 126 -9.70 -10.99 -3.87
N MET A 127 -8.62 -11.41 -3.21
CA MET A 127 -8.35 -12.82 -2.90
C MET A 127 -9.46 -13.46 -2.06
N ALA A 128 -9.95 -12.77 -1.03
CA ALA A 128 -11.04 -13.26 -0.19
C ALA A 128 -12.33 -13.47 -1.00
N SER A 129 -12.68 -12.49 -1.85
CA SER A 129 -13.85 -12.55 -2.72
C SER A 129 -13.73 -13.68 -3.75
N PHE A 130 -12.52 -13.87 -4.28
CA PHE A 130 -12.23 -14.94 -5.23
C PHE A 130 -12.28 -16.32 -4.56
N ALA A 131 -11.76 -16.45 -3.33
CA ALA A 131 -11.83 -17.69 -2.56
C ALA A 131 -13.27 -18.07 -2.19
N GLU A 132 -14.16 -17.10 -1.98
CA GLU A 132 -15.60 -17.34 -1.85
C GLU A 132 -16.21 -17.83 -3.15
N ALA A 133 -15.97 -17.13 -4.27
CA ALA A 133 -16.47 -17.54 -5.58
C ALA A 133 -16.00 -18.95 -5.98
N MET A 134 -14.75 -19.31 -5.68
CA MET A 134 -14.24 -20.67 -5.91
C MET A 134 -14.90 -21.73 -5.03
N ARG A 135 -15.21 -21.41 -3.77
CA ARG A 135 -15.95 -22.34 -2.89
C ARG A 135 -17.35 -22.60 -3.42
N ASP A 136 -18.06 -21.55 -3.83
CA ASP A 136 -19.39 -21.66 -4.44
C ASP A 136 -19.36 -22.43 -5.76
N GLU A 137 -18.27 -22.31 -6.52
CA GLU A 137 -18.08 -23.07 -7.75
C GLU A 137 -17.75 -24.54 -7.46
N ALA A 138 -16.96 -24.84 -6.43
CA ALA A 138 -16.61 -26.20 -6.05
C ALA A 138 -17.82 -27.06 -5.65
N GLU A 139 -18.91 -26.43 -5.18
CA GLU A 139 -20.18 -27.12 -4.93
C GLU A 139 -20.91 -27.54 -6.22
N LYS A 140 -20.64 -26.86 -7.35
CA LYS A 140 -21.31 -27.06 -8.64
C LYS A 140 -20.45 -27.85 -9.61
N ASP A 141 -19.20 -27.44 -9.77
CA ASP A 141 -18.20 -28.00 -10.69
C ASP A 141 -16.81 -27.92 -10.05
N GLN A 142 -16.36 -29.06 -9.51
CA GLN A 142 -15.04 -29.16 -8.90
C GLN A 142 -13.91 -29.02 -9.93
N ALA A 143 -14.11 -29.46 -11.18
CA ALA A 143 -13.08 -29.33 -12.20
C ALA A 143 -12.86 -27.86 -12.56
N ARG A 144 -13.95 -27.09 -12.68
CA ARG A 144 -13.87 -25.64 -12.90
C ARG A 144 -13.22 -24.91 -11.73
N ALA A 145 -13.57 -25.29 -10.49
CA ALA A 145 -12.95 -24.72 -9.30
C ALA A 145 -11.44 -25.00 -9.20
N VAL A 146 -10.97 -26.16 -9.69
CA VAL A 146 -9.54 -26.47 -9.78
C VAL A 146 -8.82 -25.61 -10.82
N GLU A 147 -9.46 -25.28 -11.95
CA GLU A 147 -8.87 -24.31 -12.89
C GLU A 147 -8.79 -22.90 -12.29
N MET A 148 -9.84 -22.45 -11.57
CA MET A 148 -9.79 -21.18 -10.85
C MET A 148 -8.71 -21.15 -9.77
N PHE A 149 -8.39 -22.30 -9.17
CA PHE A 149 -7.33 -22.37 -8.16
C PHE A 149 -5.95 -21.99 -8.73
N ALA A 150 -5.70 -22.20 -10.03
CA ALA A 150 -4.48 -21.71 -10.68
C ALA A 150 -4.42 -20.17 -10.65
N ASP A 151 -5.51 -19.49 -11.01
CA ASP A 151 -5.61 -18.03 -10.94
C ASP A 151 -5.45 -17.52 -9.49
N TYR A 152 -5.96 -18.28 -8.50
CA TYR A 152 -5.78 -17.94 -7.09
C TYR A 152 -4.31 -18.00 -6.64
N LEU A 153 -3.50 -18.92 -7.19
CA LEU A 153 -2.06 -18.95 -6.93
C LEU A 153 -1.37 -17.71 -7.50
N GLU A 154 -1.78 -17.23 -8.67
CA GLU A 154 -1.25 -15.97 -9.25
C GLU A 154 -1.63 -14.74 -8.41
N LEU A 155 -2.86 -14.70 -7.89
CA LEU A 155 -3.28 -13.65 -6.95
C LEU A 155 -2.46 -13.69 -5.65
N THR A 156 -2.08 -14.88 -5.20
CA THR A 156 -1.23 -15.06 -4.01
C THR A 156 0.16 -14.46 -4.21
N GLU A 157 0.76 -14.64 -5.40
CA GLU A 157 2.02 -13.97 -5.76
C GLU A 157 1.86 -12.45 -5.82
N SER A 158 0.78 -11.96 -6.43
CA SER A 158 0.50 -10.51 -6.51
C SER A 158 0.34 -9.88 -5.11
N ALA A 159 -0.30 -10.58 -4.18
CA ALA A 159 -0.44 -10.16 -2.79
C ALA A 159 0.90 -10.20 -2.05
N LEU A 160 1.75 -11.19 -2.33
CA LEU A 160 3.10 -11.28 -1.77
C LEU A 160 3.95 -10.10 -2.23
N GLU A 161 3.99 -9.80 -3.53
CA GLU A 161 4.75 -8.69 -4.10
C GLU A 161 4.32 -7.33 -3.52
N SER A 162 3.01 -7.06 -3.51
CA SER A 162 2.47 -5.82 -2.93
C SER A 162 2.71 -5.73 -1.42
N GLY A 163 2.68 -6.85 -0.70
CA GLY A 163 2.99 -6.90 0.72
C GLY A 163 4.46 -6.64 1.01
N GLN A 164 5.38 -7.21 0.23
CA GLN A 164 6.81 -6.96 0.33
C GLN A 164 7.13 -5.48 0.08
N GLU A 165 6.48 -4.87 -0.92
CA GLU A 165 6.63 -3.46 -1.20
C GLU A 165 6.11 -2.58 -0.04
N ALA A 166 4.92 -2.87 0.47
CA ALA A 166 4.37 -2.17 1.63
C ALA A 166 5.29 -2.28 2.86
N VAL A 167 5.83 -3.48 3.15
CA VAL A 167 6.80 -3.72 4.22
C VAL A 167 8.05 -2.87 4.01
N ARG A 168 8.63 -2.85 2.80
CA ARG A 168 9.84 -2.09 2.47
C ARG A 168 9.67 -0.59 2.71
N LEU A 169 8.55 -0.03 2.27
CA LEU A 169 8.26 1.40 2.40
C LEU A 169 7.91 1.78 3.84
N LEU A 170 7.10 0.96 4.54
CA LEU A 170 6.82 1.13 5.96
C LEU A 170 8.09 1.04 6.81
N MET A 171 8.94 0.04 6.58
CA MET A 171 10.23 -0.07 7.28
C MET A 171 11.08 1.17 7.06
N THR A 172 11.19 1.64 5.82
CA THR A 172 11.96 2.84 5.51
C THR A 172 11.40 4.06 6.24
N SER A 173 10.09 4.24 6.21
CA SER A 173 9.41 5.34 6.90
C SER A 173 9.59 5.28 8.43
N VAL A 174 9.42 4.10 9.04
CA VAL A 174 9.46 3.91 10.50
C VAL A 174 10.87 4.06 11.05
N PHE A 175 11.89 3.52 10.37
CA PHE A 175 13.26 3.47 10.90
C PHE A 175 14.15 4.62 10.41
N PHE A 176 13.92 5.13 9.19
CA PHE A 176 14.74 6.19 8.58
C PHE A 176 13.98 7.49 8.34
N GLY A 177 12.66 7.52 8.57
CA GLY A 177 11.82 8.69 8.45
C GLY A 177 11.36 8.98 7.01
N GLU A 178 10.39 9.90 6.89
CA GLU A 178 9.80 10.27 5.59
C GLU A 178 10.81 10.90 4.61
N ALA A 179 11.80 11.64 5.11
CA ALA A 179 12.81 12.26 4.26
C ALA A 179 13.68 11.20 3.56
N ALA A 180 14.05 10.13 4.28
CA ALA A 180 14.79 9.02 3.71
C ALA A 180 13.95 8.24 2.69
N LEU A 181 12.67 8.01 3.01
CA LEU A 181 11.70 7.39 2.09
C LEU A 181 11.59 8.17 0.77
N ARG A 182 11.37 9.48 0.84
CA ARG A 182 11.29 10.34 -0.37
C ARG A 182 12.58 10.27 -1.18
N GLN A 183 13.74 10.39 -0.53
CA GLN A 183 15.01 10.32 -1.22
C GLN A 183 15.23 8.97 -1.92
N MET A 184 14.81 7.87 -1.29
CA MET A 184 14.87 6.54 -1.90
C MET A 184 13.98 6.46 -3.15
N LEU A 185 12.72 6.90 -3.06
CA LEU A 185 11.77 6.90 -4.17
C LEU A 185 12.21 7.82 -5.33
N GLU A 186 12.76 8.98 -5.02
CA GLU A 186 13.36 9.90 -6.01
C GLU A 186 14.54 9.24 -6.75
N ARG A 187 15.38 8.48 -6.04
CA ARG A 187 16.49 7.74 -6.67
C ARG A 187 15.98 6.61 -7.57
N GLU A 188 14.98 5.86 -7.11
CA GLU A 188 14.37 4.77 -7.88
C GLU A 188 13.70 5.29 -9.16
N SER A 189 12.89 6.35 -9.03
CA SER A 189 12.24 6.99 -10.18
C SER A 189 13.24 7.57 -11.18
N ALA A 190 14.31 8.23 -10.71
CA ALA A 190 15.37 8.73 -11.57
C ALA A 190 16.10 7.59 -12.31
N ALA A 191 16.39 6.48 -11.62
CA ALA A 191 17.01 5.30 -12.22
C ALA A 191 16.10 4.65 -13.27
N ALA A 192 14.80 4.52 -13.00
CA ALA A 192 13.83 3.97 -13.93
C ALA A 192 13.69 4.83 -15.20
N LEU A 193 13.65 6.16 -15.04
CA LEU A 193 13.64 7.11 -16.17
C LEU A 193 14.91 7.00 -17.02
N ALA A 194 16.09 6.90 -16.37
CA ALA A 194 17.36 6.73 -17.06
C ALA A 194 17.42 5.40 -17.84
N ALA A 195 16.97 4.29 -17.23
CA ALA A 195 16.89 2.99 -17.88
C ALA A 195 15.96 3.03 -19.11
N ARG A 196 14.79 3.66 -18.98
CA ARG A 196 13.84 3.82 -20.09
C ARG A 196 14.41 4.67 -21.22
N GLN A 197 15.10 5.76 -20.89
CA GLN A 197 15.79 6.59 -21.88
C GLN A 197 16.91 5.81 -22.59
N ALA A 198 17.68 5.00 -21.86
CA ALA A 198 18.71 4.15 -22.45
C ALA A 198 18.10 3.12 -23.42
N GLN A 199 16.96 2.52 -23.07
CA GLN A 199 16.23 1.60 -23.95
C GLN A 199 15.74 2.30 -25.23
N ILE A 200 15.14 3.50 -25.10
CA ILE A 200 14.70 4.30 -26.26
C ILE A 200 15.89 4.68 -27.14
N ALA A 201 17.01 5.09 -26.56
CA ALA A 201 18.22 5.41 -27.31
C ALA A 201 18.85 4.18 -27.99
N GLY A 202 18.66 2.98 -27.42
CA GLY A 202 19.02 1.71 -28.05
C GLY A 202 18.15 1.40 -29.26
N LEU A 203 16.82 1.48 -29.09
CA LEU A 203 15.85 1.28 -30.18
C LEU A 203 16.06 2.28 -31.32
N ALA A 204 16.28 3.56 -31.01
CA ALA A 204 16.54 4.58 -32.02
C ALA A 204 17.81 4.28 -32.86
N ARG A 205 18.79 3.57 -32.28
CA ARG A 205 20.01 3.14 -32.97
C ARG A 205 19.79 1.89 -33.84
N SER A 206 18.96 0.94 -33.41
CA SER A 206 18.74 -0.32 -34.15
C SER A 206 17.64 -0.24 -35.23
N LEU A 207 16.61 0.58 -35.00
CA LEU A 207 15.44 0.70 -35.87
C LEU A 207 15.75 0.99 -37.35
N PRO A 208 16.67 1.90 -37.73
CA PRO A 208 16.96 2.15 -39.14
C PRO A 208 17.49 0.91 -39.88
N GLY A 209 18.35 0.10 -39.23
CA GLY A 209 18.88 -1.13 -39.80
C GLY A 209 17.81 -2.21 -39.92
N GLU A 210 17.02 -2.40 -38.88
CA GLU A 210 15.90 -3.36 -38.85
C GLU A 210 14.85 -3.05 -39.94
N LEU A 211 14.55 -1.77 -40.18
CA LEU A 211 13.64 -1.34 -41.25
C LEU A 211 14.20 -1.61 -42.66
N VAL A 212 15.52 -1.46 -42.85
CA VAL A 212 16.19 -1.80 -44.11
C VAL A 212 16.12 -3.30 -44.38
N GLU A 213 16.43 -4.12 -43.37
CA GLU A 213 16.33 -5.59 -43.50
C GLU A 213 14.89 -6.06 -43.73
N LEU A 214 13.91 -5.44 -43.06
CA LEU A 214 12.49 -5.74 -43.28
C LEU A 214 12.06 -5.40 -44.72
N ARG A 215 12.47 -4.24 -45.23
CA ARG A 215 12.21 -3.83 -46.62
C ARG A 215 12.82 -4.82 -47.61
N GLN A 216 14.05 -5.27 -47.39
CA GLN A 216 14.71 -6.25 -48.25
C GLN A 216 13.99 -7.60 -48.25
N ARG A 217 13.55 -8.09 -47.08
CA ARG A 217 12.77 -9.34 -46.96
C ARG A 217 11.43 -9.26 -47.69
N LEU A 218 10.72 -8.12 -47.57
CA LEU A 218 9.45 -7.91 -48.26
C LEU A 218 9.62 -7.86 -49.78
N ASN A 219 10.65 -7.16 -50.27
CA ASN A 219 10.95 -7.10 -51.71
C ASN A 219 11.28 -8.49 -52.29
N LYS A 220 12.07 -9.31 -51.57
CA LYS A 220 12.42 -10.68 -52.00
C LYS A 220 11.18 -11.60 -52.07
N ARG A 221 10.29 -11.54 -51.07
CA ARG A 221 9.02 -12.30 -51.13
C ARG A 221 8.10 -11.84 -52.27
N SER A 222 8.14 -10.56 -52.61
CA SER A 222 7.33 -10.03 -53.71
C SER A 222 7.87 -10.47 -55.07
N SER A 223 9.19 -10.55 -55.25
CA SER A 223 9.77 -11.05 -56.51
C SER A 223 9.50 -12.54 -56.70
N ASP A 224 9.65 -13.35 -55.65
CA ASP A 224 9.43 -14.81 -55.71
C ASP A 224 7.96 -15.19 -56.05
N ARG A 225 7.02 -14.26 -55.90
CA ARG A 225 5.59 -14.45 -56.20
C ARG A 225 5.17 -13.96 -57.59
N SER A 226 5.99 -13.14 -58.24
CA SER A 226 5.72 -12.62 -59.60
C SER A 226 6.30 -13.52 -60.70
N ASP A 227 7.15 -14.49 -60.33
CA ASP A 227 7.76 -15.47 -61.26
C ASP A 227 6.97 -16.81 -61.33
N LEU A 228 5.73 -16.83 -60.81
CA LEU A 228 4.74 -17.91 -60.92
C LEU A 228 3.54 -17.45 -61.76
#